data_AF-W2MZJ5-F1
#
_entry.id   AF-W2MZJ5-F1
#
_cell.length_a   1.000
_cell.length_b   1.000
_cell.length_c   1.000
_cell.angle_alpha   90.00
_cell.angle_beta   90.00
_cell.angle_gamma   90.00
#
_symmetry.space_group_name_H-M   'P 1'
#
loop_
_entity.id
_entity.type
_entity.pdbx_description
1 polymer ?
#
loop_
_entity_poly.entity_id
_entity_poly.type
_entity_poly.pdbx_seq_one_letter_code
_entity_poly.pdbx_strand_id
1 'polypeptide(L)'
;MVYGCDPASHPTKQWIEDNIDSYQDFDNLVVRVSGKASCNSDDDCTIASKGVSSVRTGYCNNGRCACASHTWTGPRCTEATSVKKDDVQYGPPMSLTIAVAAVVIIATFASTLYTARNEKRENERRLKVRAIEERSKQAGPTSQMSEVNIGPEKTGYSTNFV
;
A
#
# COMPACT_ATOMS: atom_id res chain seq x y z
N MET A 1 0.49 -35.52 29.71
CA MET A 1 -0.24 -34.26 29.52
C MET A 1 -0.08 -33.87 28.06
N VAL A 2 -1.18 -33.68 27.33
CA VAL A 2 -1.12 -33.27 25.91
C VAL A 2 -1.12 -31.75 25.89
N TYR A 3 -0.09 -31.15 25.30
CA TYR A 3 0.01 -29.71 25.10
C TYR A 3 -0.48 -29.38 23.69
N GLY A 4 -1.54 -28.59 23.57
CA GLY A 4 -2.10 -28.18 22.27
C GLY A 4 -3.59 -27.84 22.38
N CYS A 5 -4.11 -27.11 21.38
CA CYS A 5 -5.50 -26.68 21.35
C CYS A 5 -6.48 -27.80 20.94
N ASP A 6 -5.99 -28.87 20.28
CA ASP A 6 -6.81 -29.99 19.81
C ASP A 6 -6.16 -31.34 20.19
N PRO A 7 -6.17 -31.73 21.47
CA PRO A 7 -5.68 -33.04 21.88
C PRO A 7 -6.66 -34.14 21.46
N ALA A 8 -6.16 -35.31 21.05
CA ALA A 8 -7.02 -36.45 20.67
C ALA A 8 -7.96 -36.96 21.79
N SER A 9 -7.73 -36.55 23.03
CA SER A 9 -8.55 -36.91 24.19
C SER A 9 -9.76 -36.01 24.43
N HIS A 10 -9.90 -34.89 23.71
CA HIS A 10 -11.01 -33.95 23.86
C HIS A 10 -11.57 -33.58 22.48
N PRO A 11 -12.82 -33.09 22.41
CA PRO A 11 -13.37 -32.61 21.15
C PRO A 11 -12.53 -31.48 20.57
N THR A 12 -12.45 -31.44 19.24
CA THR A 12 -11.73 -30.37 18.54
C THR A 12 -12.46 -29.04 18.69
N LYS A 13 -11.72 -27.94 18.51
CA LYS A 13 -12.29 -26.60 18.46
C LYS A 13 -13.50 -26.53 17.52
N GLN A 14 -13.36 -27.04 16.31
CA GLN A 14 -14.44 -27.01 15.31
C GLN A 14 -15.69 -27.75 15.81
N TRP A 15 -15.50 -28.94 16.40
CA TRP A 15 -16.63 -29.70 16.92
C TRP A 15 -17.34 -28.97 18.06
N ILE A 16 -16.60 -28.28 18.94
CA ILE A 16 -17.18 -27.48 20.03
C ILE A 16 -17.97 -26.30 19.47
N GLU A 17 -17.43 -25.60 18.47
CA GLU A 17 -18.11 -24.48 17.80
C GLU A 17 -19.39 -24.95 17.09
N ASP A 18 -19.37 -26.12 16.44
CA ASP A 18 -20.52 -26.70 15.76
C ASP A 18 -21.59 -27.26 16.73
N ASN A 19 -21.22 -27.53 17.99
CA ASN A 19 -22.10 -28.06 19.03
C ASN A 19 -22.26 -27.08 20.20
N ILE A 20 -22.19 -25.77 19.92
CA ILE A 20 -22.10 -24.73 20.96
C ILE A 20 -23.25 -24.77 21.96
N ASP A 21 -24.44 -25.21 21.53
CA ASP A 21 -25.64 -25.32 22.37
C ASP A 21 -25.48 -26.35 23.51
N SER A 22 -24.50 -27.27 23.41
CA SER A 22 -24.15 -28.19 24.50
C SER A 22 -23.17 -27.59 25.51
N TYR A 23 -22.56 -26.45 25.18
CA TYR A 23 -21.49 -25.79 25.94
C TYR A 23 -21.85 -24.41 26.46
N GLN A 24 -23.00 -23.88 26.05
CA GLN A 24 -23.55 -22.65 26.57
C GLN A 24 -24.97 -22.88 27.10
N ASP A 25 -25.33 -22.15 28.13
CA ASP A 25 -26.69 -22.07 28.63
C ASP A 25 -27.02 -20.60 28.95
N PHE A 26 -28.22 -20.35 29.50
CA PHE A 26 -28.66 -18.99 29.82
C PHE A 26 -27.80 -18.31 30.90
N ASP A 27 -27.10 -19.08 31.74
CA ASP A 27 -26.28 -18.59 32.85
C ASP A 27 -24.77 -18.58 32.50
N ASN A 28 -24.35 -19.31 31.45
CA ASN A 28 -22.97 -19.47 31.00
C ASN A 28 -22.88 -19.38 29.47
N LEU A 29 -22.96 -18.15 28.95
CA LEU A 29 -22.83 -17.87 27.52
C LEU A 29 -21.37 -17.93 27.07
N VAL A 30 -21.15 -18.48 25.87
CA VAL A 30 -19.82 -18.44 25.25
C VAL A 30 -19.53 -17.01 24.79
N VAL A 31 -18.55 -16.38 25.44
CA VAL A 31 -18.13 -15.00 25.16
C VAL A 31 -16.72 -14.97 24.60
N ARG A 32 -16.55 -14.25 23.49
CA ARG A 32 -15.23 -13.94 22.92
C ARG A 32 -14.55 -12.92 23.82
N VAL A 33 -13.42 -13.29 24.40
CA VAL A 33 -12.62 -12.39 25.24
C VAL A 33 -11.45 -11.79 24.47
N SER A 34 -11.24 -10.49 24.63
CA SER A 34 -10.03 -9.81 24.17
C SER A 34 -9.01 -9.82 25.31
N GLY A 35 -7.92 -10.56 25.15
CA GLY A 35 -6.90 -10.76 26.17
C GLY A 35 -7.27 -11.83 27.21
N LYS A 36 -6.61 -11.78 28.37
CA LYS A 36 -6.76 -12.67 29.53
C LYS A 36 -6.13 -14.08 29.42
N ALA A 37 -5.47 -14.43 28.32
CA ALA A 37 -4.58 -15.59 28.33
C ALA A 37 -3.47 -15.38 29.38
N SER A 38 -3.01 -16.48 29.99
CA SER A 38 -1.85 -16.45 30.85
C SER A 38 -0.59 -16.11 30.03
N CYS A 39 0.26 -15.24 30.55
CA CYS A 39 1.51 -14.81 29.92
C CYS A 39 2.62 -14.65 30.95
N ASN A 40 3.87 -14.78 30.50
CA ASN A 40 5.06 -14.46 31.28
C ASN A 40 5.77 -13.21 30.76
N SER A 41 5.64 -12.91 29.46
CA SER A 41 6.20 -11.73 28.82
C SER A 41 5.25 -11.18 27.76
N ASP A 42 5.49 -9.94 27.31
CA ASP A 42 4.73 -9.32 26.22
C ASP A 42 4.73 -10.16 24.92
N ASP A 43 5.75 -10.99 24.74
CA ASP A 43 5.89 -11.88 23.58
C ASP A 43 4.79 -12.94 23.50
N ASP A 44 4.22 -13.35 24.65
CA ASP A 44 3.09 -14.28 24.69
C ASP A 44 1.79 -13.69 24.15
N CYS A 45 1.71 -12.36 24.09
CA CYS A 45 0.51 -11.57 23.81
C CYS A 45 0.60 -10.79 22.50
N THR A 46 1.61 -11.05 21.67
CA THR A 46 1.84 -10.31 20.43
C THR A 46 2.21 -11.21 19.26
N ILE A 47 1.82 -10.82 18.05
CA ILE A 47 2.08 -11.60 16.81
C ILE A 47 3.52 -11.42 16.33
N ALA A 48 4.11 -10.24 16.56
CA ALA A 48 5.41 -9.86 16.00
C ALA A 48 6.35 -9.31 17.07
N SER A 49 6.92 -10.19 17.88
CA SER A 49 7.97 -9.83 18.86
C SER A 49 9.31 -9.49 18.22
N LYS A 50 9.61 -10.03 17.03
CA LYS A 50 10.93 -9.92 16.39
C LYS A 50 10.82 -9.78 14.86
N GLY A 51 11.22 -8.61 14.33
CA GLY A 51 11.22 -8.30 12.89
C GLY A 51 11.43 -6.80 12.60
N VAL A 52 11.59 -6.43 11.33
CA VAL A 52 11.77 -5.02 10.87
C VAL A 52 10.53 -4.13 11.04
N SER A 53 9.37 -4.74 11.23
CA SER A 53 8.11 -4.06 11.59
C SER A 53 7.47 -4.84 12.75
N SER A 54 7.88 -4.56 13.99
CA SER A 54 7.27 -5.18 15.17
C SER A 54 5.93 -4.50 15.48
N VAL A 55 4.85 -5.15 15.07
CA VAL A 55 3.49 -4.74 15.47
C VAL A 55 3.20 -5.34 16.84
N ARG A 56 3.16 -4.51 17.88
CA ARG A 56 2.79 -4.94 19.22
C ARG A 56 1.27 -4.96 19.35
N THR A 57 0.67 -6.14 19.41
CA THR A 57 -0.79 -6.33 19.44
C THR A 57 -1.35 -6.48 20.86
N GLY A 58 -0.50 -6.79 21.84
CA GLY A 58 -0.85 -6.88 23.25
C GLY A 58 0.36 -6.80 24.18
N TYR A 59 0.06 -6.74 25.48
CA TYR A 59 1.01 -6.63 26.59
C TYR A 59 0.71 -7.69 27.64
N CYS A 60 1.72 -8.13 28.37
CA CYS A 60 1.54 -8.97 29.54
C CYS A 60 1.42 -8.11 30.81
N ASN A 61 0.22 -8.04 31.37
CA ASN A 61 -0.07 -7.27 32.57
C ASN A 61 -0.56 -8.21 33.69
N ASN A 62 0.18 -8.28 34.80
CA ASN A 62 -0.13 -9.15 35.94
C ASN A 62 -0.35 -10.62 35.54
N GLY A 63 0.53 -11.15 34.67
CA GLY A 63 0.47 -12.52 34.17
C GLY A 63 -0.71 -12.80 33.23
N ARG A 64 -1.40 -11.77 32.74
CA ARG A 64 -2.53 -11.86 31.82
C ARG A 64 -2.33 -10.95 30.61
N CYS A 65 -2.67 -11.44 29.42
CA CYS A 65 -2.61 -10.61 28.21
C CYS A 65 -3.65 -9.48 28.26
N ALA A 66 -3.26 -8.29 27.81
CA ALA A 66 -4.11 -7.14 27.58
C ALA A 66 -3.85 -6.62 26.16
N CYS A 67 -4.90 -6.49 25.35
CA CYS A 67 -4.73 -6.09 23.95
C CYS A 67 -4.39 -4.61 23.84
N ALA A 68 -3.51 -4.27 22.90
CA ALA A 68 -3.00 -2.92 22.73
C ALA A 68 -4.06 -1.94 22.18
N SER A 69 -5.03 -2.45 21.42
CA SER A 69 -6.13 -1.68 20.83
C SER A 69 -7.34 -2.57 20.59
N HIS A 70 -8.49 -1.96 20.33
CA HIS A 70 -9.74 -2.65 19.99
C HIS A 70 -9.71 -3.39 18.64
N THR A 71 -8.72 -3.11 17.79
CA THR A 71 -8.49 -3.83 16.53
C THR A 71 -7.91 -5.23 16.73
N TRP A 72 -7.44 -5.55 17.94
CA TRP A 72 -6.90 -6.85 18.31
C TRP A 72 -7.80 -7.53 19.34
N THR A 73 -8.01 -8.82 19.17
CA THR A 73 -8.87 -9.65 20.00
C THR A 73 -8.28 -11.06 20.14
N GLY A 74 -9.03 -11.92 20.82
CA GLY A 74 -8.62 -13.26 21.20
C GLY A 74 -7.83 -13.28 22.51
N PRO A 75 -7.68 -14.45 23.15
CA PRO A 75 -7.06 -14.56 24.47
C PRO A 75 -5.62 -14.03 24.54
N ARG A 76 -4.85 -14.19 23.47
CA ARG A 76 -3.47 -13.71 23.32
C ARG A 76 -3.35 -12.45 22.44
N CYS A 77 -4.45 -11.79 22.09
CA CYS A 77 -4.43 -10.58 21.25
C CYS A 77 -3.79 -10.78 19.87
N THR A 78 -3.89 -11.99 19.32
CA THR A 78 -3.30 -12.39 18.04
C THR A 78 -4.31 -12.43 16.89
N GLU A 79 -5.58 -12.14 17.15
CA GLU A 79 -6.63 -12.11 16.15
C GLU A 79 -7.02 -10.67 15.85
N ALA A 80 -7.30 -10.35 14.58
CA ALA A 80 -7.87 -9.06 14.23
C ALA A 80 -9.37 -9.04 14.53
N THR A 81 -9.86 -7.97 15.12
CA THR A 81 -11.29 -7.77 15.38
C THR A 81 -12.06 -7.64 14.06
N SER A 82 -13.24 -8.26 13.99
CA SER A 82 -14.15 -8.08 12.86
C SER A 82 -14.70 -6.65 12.83
N VAL A 83 -14.71 -6.05 11.64
CA VAL A 83 -14.94 -4.61 11.43
C VAL A 83 -16.30 -4.18 12.00
N LYS A 84 -16.28 -3.40 13.09
CA LYS A 84 -17.38 -2.48 13.43
C LYS A 84 -17.14 -1.18 12.68
N LYS A 85 -18.22 -0.50 12.29
CA LYS A 85 -18.21 0.71 11.43
C LYS A 85 -17.36 1.87 11.98
N ASP A 86 -16.97 1.83 13.25
CA ASP A 86 -16.30 2.91 13.97
C ASP A 86 -14.89 2.57 14.49
N ASP A 87 -14.34 1.38 14.19
CA ASP A 87 -13.00 0.99 14.68
C ASP A 87 -11.88 1.49 13.76
N VAL A 88 -10.88 2.15 14.35
CA VAL A 88 -9.68 2.66 13.66
C VAL A 88 -8.85 1.47 13.18
N GLN A 89 -8.98 1.13 11.90
CA GLN A 89 -8.38 -0.05 11.28
C GLN A 89 -6.84 -0.05 11.30
N TYR A 90 -6.24 -1.25 11.30
CA TYR A 90 -4.83 -1.45 10.98
C TYR A 90 -4.58 -1.07 9.52
N GLY A 91 -3.94 0.07 9.30
CA GLY A 91 -3.63 0.63 7.99
C GLY A 91 -3.60 2.16 8.04
N PRO A 92 -3.08 2.84 7.00
CA PRO A 92 -3.27 4.28 6.86
C PRO A 92 -4.77 4.59 6.84
N PRO A 93 -5.22 5.73 7.40
CA PRO A 93 -6.64 6.07 7.44
C PRO A 93 -7.24 6.00 6.04
N MET A 94 -8.41 5.36 5.90
CA MET A 94 -9.08 5.13 4.61
C MET A 94 -9.25 6.41 3.77
N SER A 95 -9.47 7.56 4.42
CA SER A 95 -9.53 8.86 3.75
C SER A 95 -8.22 9.23 3.05
N LEU A 96 -7.08 8.92 3.66
CA LEU A 96 -5.75 9.21 3.12
C LEU A 96 -5.43 8.30 1.93
N THR A 97 -5.78 7.01 1.99
CA THR A 97 -5.57 6.09 0.87
C THR A 97 -6.43 6.49 -0.34
N ILE A 98 -7.69 6.87 -0.12
CA ILE A 98 -8.58 7.38 -1.17
C ILE A 98 -8.04 8.67 -1.79
N ALA A 99 -7.55 9.61 -0.97
CA ALA A 99 -6.99 10.86 -1.46
C ALA A 99 -5.74 10.63 -2.34
N VAL A 100 -4.82 9.76 -1.91
CA VAL A 100 -3.63 9.42 -2.69
C VAL A 100 -4.02 8.76 -4.02
N ALA A 101 -4.97 7.82 -4.01
CA ALA A 101 -5.45 7.18 -5.22
C ALA A 101 -6.05 8.19 -6.21
N ALA A 102 -6.88 9.13 -5.72
CA ALA A 102 -7.46 10.18 -6.56
C ALA A 102 -6.37 11.09 -7.19
N VAL A 103 -5.35 11.48 -6.41
CA VAL A 103 -4.24 12.30 -6.92
C VAL A 103 -3.47 11.56 -8.02
N VAL A 104 -3.18 10.27 -7.83
CA VAL A 104 -2.47 9.46 -8.83
C VAL A 104 -3.27 9.35 -10.13
N ILE A 105 -4.58 9.12 -10.04
CA ILE A 105 -5.47 9.05 -11.22
C ILE A 105 -5.46 10.39 -11.96
N ILE A 106 -5.63 11.50 -11.25
CA ILE A 106 -5.65 12.85 -11.85
C ILE A 106 -4.30 13.18 -12.49
N ALA A 107 -3.18 12.89 -11.82
CA ALA A 107 -1.85 13.14 -12.35
C ALA A 107 -1.57 12.31 -13.61
N THR A 108 -2.01 11.05 -13.63
CA THR A 108 -1.86 10.17 -14.80
C THR A 108 -2.65 10.70 -15.98
N PHE A 109 -3.90 11.14 -15.76
CA PHE A 109 -4.76 11.70 -16.79
C PHE A 109 -4.23 13.06 -17.30
N ALA A 110 -3.78 13.92 -16.40
CA ALA A 110 -3.17 15.20 -16.77
C ALA A 110 -1.90 15.00 -17.61
N SER A 111 -1.07 14.03 -17.24
CA SER A 111 0.17 13.69 -17.96
C SER A 111 -0.13 13.20 -19.38
N THR A 112 -1.09 12.29 -19.54
CA THR A 112 -1.50 11.78 -20.86
C THR A 112 -2.11 12.85 -21.76
N LEU A 113 -2.92 13.76 -21.20
CA LEU A 113 -3.44 14.89 -21.97
C LEU A 113 -2.35 15.89 -22.34
N TYR A 114 -1.39 16.13 -21.45
CA TYR A 114 -0.27 17.02 -21.71
C TYR A 114 0.63 16.47 -22.83
N THR A 115 1.00 15.19 -22.78
CA THR A 115 1.80 14.55 -23.83
C THR A 115 1.07 14.53 -25.16
N ALA A 116 -0.22 14.14 -25.19
CA ALA A 116 -1.02 14.15 -26.42
C ALA A 116 -1.14 15.55 -27.05
N ARG A 117 -1.28 16.60 -26.22
CA ARG A 117 -1.28 17.99 -26.70
C ARG A 117 0.07 18.42 -27.25
N ASN A 118 1.16 17.99 -26.61
CA ASN A 118 2.51 18.32 -27.06
C ASN A 118 2.83 17.62 -28.39
N GLU A 119 2.48 16.34 -28.53
CA GLU A 119 2.62 15.58 -29.78
C GLU A 119 1.82 16.22 -30.92
N LYS A 120 0.58 16.66 -30.66
CA LYS A 120 -0.21 17.38 -31.67
C LYS A 120 0.48 18.67 -32.13
N ARG A 121 0.99 19.47 -31.19
CA ARG A 121 1.72 20.71 -31.50
C ARG A 121 3.02 20.44 -32.25
N GLU A 122 3.73 19.37 -31.90
CA GLU A 122 4.95 18.97 -32.57
C GLU A 122 4.69 18.49 -34.00
N ASN A 123 3.65 17.68 -34.20
CA ASN A 123 3.20 17.24 -35.52
C ASN A 123 2.82 18.42 -36.41
N GLU A 124 2.07 19.41 -35.89
CA GLU A 124 1.75 20.64 -36.61
C GLU A 124 3.01 21.44 -37.01
N ARG A 125 4.04 21.52 -36.14
CA ARG A 125 5.32 22.15 -36.48
C ARG A 125 6.07 21.38 -37.56
N ARG A 126 6.15 20.05 -37.44
CA ARG A 126 6.80 19.17 -38.44
C ARG A 126 6.13 19.28 -39.81
N LEU A 127 4.79 19.34 -39.86
CA LEU A 127 4.03 19.57 -41.09
C LEU A 127 4.35 20.94 -41.72
N LYS A 128 4.41 22.02 -40.92
CA LYS A 128 4.77 23.36 -41.41
C LYS A 128 6.18 23.41 -41.97
N VAL A 129 7.15 22.77 -41.31
CA VAL A 129 8.54 22.71 -41.78
C VAL A 129 8.63 21.95 -43.12
N ARG A 130 7.95 20.80 -43.25
CA ARG A 130 7.88 20.06 -44.52
C ARG A 130 7.25 20.89 -45.65
N ALA A 131 6.18 21.64 -45.36
CA ALA A 131 5.54 22.51 -46.35
C ALA A 131 6.46 23.68 -46.80
N ILE A 132 7.28 24.23 -45.90
CA ILE A 132 8.27 25.26 -46.25
C ILE A 132 9.41 24.65 -47.09
N GLU A 133 9.88 23.45 -46.72
CA GLU A 133 10.94 22.73 -47.46
C GLU A 133 10.49 22.41 -48.89
N GLU A 134 9.28 21.89 -49.10
CA GLU A 134 8.77 21.63 -50.46
C GLU A 134 8.62 22.91 -51.29
N ARG A 135 8.19 24.01 -50.66
CA ARG A 135 8.11 25.31 -51.33
C ARG A 135 9.48 25.87 -51.70
N SER A 136 10.51 25.60 -50.90
CA SER A 136 11.91 25.94 -51.24
C SER A 136 12.49 25.07 -52.35
N LYS A 137 12.11 23.79 -52.44
CA LYS A 137 12.54 22.89 -53.53
C LYS A 137 11.90 23.25 -54.87
N GLN A 138 10.65 23.73 -54.88
CA GLN A 138 9.99 24.24 -56.10
C GLN A 138 10.55 25.59 -56.59
N ALA A 139 11.29 26.33 -55.75
CA ALA A 139 11.86 27.62 -56.15
C ALA A 139 13.15 27.52 -56.99
N GLY A 140 13.80 26.35 -57.09
CA GLY A 140 15.03 26.16 -57.90
C GLY A 140 16.25 26.98 -57.44
N PRO A 141 17.50 26.55 -57.71
CA PRO A 141 18.67 27.13 -57.06
C PRO A 141 19.05 28.44 -57.74
N THR A 142 18.79 29.57 -57.09
CA THR A 142 19.55 30.80 -57.39
C THR A 142 20.74 30.80 -56.44
N SER A 143 21.91 30.52 -57.00
CA SER A 143 23.19 30.66 -56.35
C SER A 143 23.32 32.07 -55.74
N GLN A 144 23.70 32.15 -54.47
CA GLN A 144 24.74 33.08 -54.04
C GLN A 144 25.24 32.75 -52.63
N MET A 145 26.46 32.24 -52.67
CA MET A 145 27.53 32.23 -51.68
C MET A 145 27.43 33.37 -50.65
N SER A 146 27.42 33.02 -49.37
CA SER A 146 27.92 33.87 -48.28
C SER A 146 28.33 32.97 -47.13
N GLU A 147 29.60 32.60 -47.19
CA GLU A 147 30.40 32.00 -46.14
C GLU A 147 30.40 32.90 -44.90
N VAL A 148 29.85 32.41 -43.78
CA VAL A 148 30.12 33.00 -42.45
C VAL A 148 30.27 31.88 -41.42
N ASN A 149 31.55 31.55 -41.22
CA ASN A 149 32.23 31.21 -39.97
C ASN A 149 31.57 30.26 -38.95
N ILE A 150 32.18 29.08 -38.86
CA ILE A 150 31.99 28.04 -37.85
C ILE A 150 32.55 28.53 -36.51
N GLY A 151 31.71 28.61 -35.48
CA GLY A 151 32.10 28.76 -34.08
C GLY A 151 31.69 27.51 -33.28
N PRO A 152 32.54 26.98 -32.38
CA PRO A 152 32.36 25.65 -31.83
C PRO A 152 31.24 25.54 -30.79
N GLU A 153 30.54 24.42 -30.94
CA GLU A 153 29.66 23.74 -29.99
C GLU A 153 30.22 23.73 -28.56
N LYS A 154 29.42 24.17 -27.59
CA LYS A 154 29.62 23.85 -26.17
C LYS A 154 28.47 22.96 -25.70
N THR A 155 28.70 21.66 -25.76
CA THR A 155 27.93 20.65 -25.04
C THR A 155 28.22 20.78 -23.55
N GLY A 156 27.19 21.11 -22.77
CA GLY A 156 27.22 21.12 -21.31
C GLY A 156 26.42 19.94 -20.75
N TYR A 157 26.94 18.72 -20.88
CA TYR A 157 26.44 17.56 -20.15
C TYR A 157 27.36 17.31 -18.95
N SER A 158 26.82 17.49 -17.74
CA SER A 158 27.48 17.17 -16.48
C SER A 158 26.88 15.89 -15.93
N THR A 159 27.70 14.84 -15.85
CA THR A 159 27.44 13.70 -14.96
C THR A 159 28.54 13.61 -13.95
N ASN A 160 28.20 13.86 -12.68
CA ASN A 160 28.96 13.41 -11.52
C ASN A 160 28.03 12.59 -10.65
N PHE A 161 28.23 11.27 -10.63
CA PHE A 161 27.91 10.42 -9.49
C PHE A 161 29.02 9.36 -9.39
N VAL A 162 29.84 9.50 -8.34
CA VAL A 162 30.61 8.44 -7.69
C VAL A 162 29.75 7.97 -6.51
#